data_AF-A0A2U3KGJ0-F1
#
_entry.id   AF-A0A2U3KGJ0-F1
#
_cell.length_a   1.000
_cell.length_b   1.000
_cell.length_c   1.000
_cell.angle_alpha   90.00
_cell.angle_beta   90.00
_cell.angle_gamma   90.00
#
_symmetry.space_group_name_H-M   'P 1'
#
loop_
_entity.id
_entity.type
_entity.pdbx_description
1 polymer ?
#
loop_
_entity_poly.entity_id
_entity_poly.type
_entity_poly.pdbx_seq_one_letter_code
_entity_poly.pdbx_strand_id
1 'polypeptide(L)'
;MAGVAGEAAAAGAGSKGDPMFCKLLLTGIFVTTFVFAQARGGGGMGGDMGEGGAGGGRGGSMDLPSVGAGRPSRLDQLTQTLKLNKDQKKEVKSILDEAQKEATPVREQMAKSRAAIGDAIQGGKSQDEINQLVSSEAALESQMAGIELGAFAKIFKGLDKDQQANTRSVFQMMKGMFNGKNWNTEE
;
A
#
# COMPACT_ATOMS: atom_id res chain seq x y z
N MET A 1 -38.40 -30.42 -62.51
CA MET A 1 -37.52 -29.71 -61.57
C MET A 1 -37.74 -28.21 -61.77
N ALA A 2 -38.65 -27.66 -60.98
CA ALA A 2 -38.97 -26.25 -60.77
C ALA A 2 -39.11 -26.14 -59.24
N GLY A 3 -38.59 -25.14 -58.53
CA GLY A 3 -38.61 -23.74 -58.88
C GLY A 3 -39.64 -23.07 -57.96
N VAL A 4 -39.14 -22.20 -57.07
CA VAL A 4 -39.86 -21.12 -56.36
C VAL A 4 -40.80 -21.54 -55.22
N ALA A 5 -40.30 -21.43 -54.00
CA ALA A 5 -41.11 -21.24 -52.81
C ALA A 5 -41.50 -19.76 -52.70
N GLY A 6 -42.80 -19.49 -52.75
CA GLY A 6 -43.42 -18.22 -52.39
C GLY A 6 -44.44 -18.42 -51.27
N GLU A 7 -44.85 -17.30 -50.69
CA GLU A 7 -45.86 -17.09 -49.64
C GLU A 7 -45.47 -17.40 -48.19
N ALA A 8 -45.75 -16.56 -47.20
CA ALA A 8 -46.46 -15.29 -47.18
C ALA A 8 -45.99 -14.47 -45.98
N ALA A 9 -45.94 -13.15 -46.18
CA ALA A 9 -45.82 -12.17 -45.11
C ALA A 9 -47.18 -12.02 -44.40
N ALA A 10 -47.15 -11.91 -43.08
CA ALA A 10 -48.19 -11.23 -42.31
C ALA A 10 -47.51 -10.40 -41.22
N ALA A 11 -47.89 -9.12 -41.19
CA ALA A 11 -47.29 -8.03 -40.44
C ALA A 11 -47.58 -8.07 -38.93
N GLY A 12 -46.76 -7.37 -38.13
CA GLY A 12 -47.10 -7.07 -36.75
C GLY A 12 -46.01 -6.46 -35.87
N ALA A 13 -45.66 -5.20 -36.15
CA ALA A 13 -45.19 -4.13 -35.24
C ALA A 13 -44.28 -4.43 -34.01
N GLY A 14 -43.16 -3.70 -33.92
CA GLY A 14 -42.55 -3.39 -32.62
C GLY A 14 -41.05 -3.07 -32.65
N SER A 15 -40.67 -1.86 -33.07
CA SER A 15 -39.31 -1.34 -32.93
C SER A 15 -38.99 -0.96 -31.48
N LYS A 16 -37.90 -1.51 -30.92
CA LYS A 16 -37.07 -0.91 -29.87
C LYS A 16 -35.71 -1.60 -29.88
N GLY A 17 -34.67 -0.87 -30.28
CA GLY A 17 -33.29 -1.39 -30.34
C GLY A 17 -32.63 -1.44 -28.98
N ASP A 18 -31.63 -2.32 -28.84
CA ASP A 18 -30.49 -2.17 -27.94
C ASP A 18 -29.24 -2.86 -28.56
N PRO A 19 -28.04 -2.23 -28.46
CA PRO A 19 -26.87 -2.58 -29.27
C PRO A 19 -26.02 -3.74 -28.71
N MET A 20 -25.64 -4.65 -29.62
CA MET A 20 -24.57 -5.64 -29.41
C MET A 20 -23.21 -4.95 -29.27
N PHE A 21 -22.38 -5.34 -28.30
CA PHE A 21 -20.92 -5.49 -28.43
C PHE A 21 -20.36 -6.00 -27.08
N CYS A 22 -19.26 -6.77 -27.14
CA CYS A 22 -18.47 -7.30 -26.03
C CYS A 22 -18.89 -8.68 -25.48
N LYS A 23 -18.22 -9.72 -26.01
CA LYS A 23 -17.37 -10.61 -25.19
C LYS A 23 -16.54 -11.51 -26.11
N LEU A 24 -15.38 -10.96 -26.48
CA LEU A 24 -14.33 -11.66 -27.22
C LEU A 24 -13.51 -12.53 -26.24
N LEU A 25 -13.13 -13.71 -26.74
CA LEU A 25 -12.30 -14.76 -26.13
C LEU A 25 -10.94 -14.28 -25.63
N LEU A 26 -10.44 -14.86 -24.53
CA LEU A 26 -9.08 -14.66 -24.03
C LEU A 26 -8.40 -16.01 -23.76
N THR A 27 -7.44 -16.36 -24.62
CA THR A 27 -6.43 -17.42 -24.40
C THR A 27 -5.11 -16.91 -24.96
N GLY A 28 -4.05 -16.89 -24.16
CA GLY A 28 -2.71 -16.48 -24.60
C GLY A 28 -1.64 -16.78 -23.54
N ILE A 29 -0.66 -17.60 -23.93
CA ILE A 29 0.42 -18.22 -23.13
C ILE A 29 1.57 -17.23 -22.91
N PHE A 30 2.16 -17.22 -21.70
CA PHE A 30 3.40 -16.50 -21.39
C PHE A 30 4.63 -17.40 -21.67
N VAL A 31 5.56 -16.93 -22.51
CA VAL A 31 6.94 -17.44 -22.56
C VAL A 31 7.89 -16.25 -22.47
N THR A 32 8.73 -16.22 -21.44
CA THR A 32 9.83 -15.25 -21.30
C THR A 32 11.13 -16.01 -21.03
N THR A 33 12.04 -16.00 -22.00
CA THR A 33 13.44 -16.39 -21.84
C THR A 33 14.20 -15.24 -21.19
N PHE A 34 14.81 -15.46 -20.02
CA PHE A 34 15.73 -14.52 -19.40
C PHE A 34 17.15 -14.71 -19.95
N VAL A 35 17.75 -13.65 -20.48
CA VAL A 35 19.20 -13.58 -20.74
C VAL A 35 19.84 -12.79 -19.60
N PHE A 36 20.72 -13.43 -18.85
CA PHE A 36 21.57 -12.81 -17.84
C PHE A 36 22.72 -12.04 -18.52
N ALA A 37 22.78 -10.72 -18.34
CA ALA A 37 23.97 -9.94 -18.62
C ALA A 37 24.74 -9.69 -17.31
N GLN A 38 25.96 -10.21 -17.25
CA GLN A 38 26.91 -10.01 -16.15
C GLN A 38 27.42 -8.57 -16.16
N ALA A 39 27.23 -7.83 -15.06
CA ALA A 39 27.94 -6.58 -14.80
C ALA A 39 29.08 -6.83 -13.80
N ARG A 40 30.25 -7.02 -14.40
CA ARG A 40 31.63 -6.95 -13.90
C ARG A 40 31.82 -5.96 -12.74
N GLY A 41 32.00 -6.49 -11.53
CA GLY A 41 32.55 -5.75 -10.40
C GLY A 41 34.05 -5.53 -10.57
N GLY A 42 34.51 -4.29 -10.37
CA GLY A 42 35.91 -3.93 -10.43
C GLY A 42 36.20 -2.66 -9.65
N GLY A 43 37.32 -2.66 -8.93
CA GLY A 43 38.02 -1.44 -8.51
C GLY A 43 38.03 -1.20 -7.01
N GLY A 44 39.06 -1.70 -6.34
CA GLY A 44 39.50 -1.19 -5.03
C GLY A 44 40.53 -0.06 -5.19
N MET A 45 40.61 0.80 -4.17
CA MET A 45 41.67 1.74 -3.79
C MET A 45 41.14 2.41 -2.50
N GLY A 46 41.79 2.47 -1.33
CA GLY A 46 43.21 2.41 -1.00
C GLY A 46 43.65 3.79 -0.50
N GLY A 47 43.99 3.91 0.79
CA GLY A 47 44.97 4.88 1.29
C GLY A 47 44.46 6.10 2.08
N ASP A 48 44.62 6.01 3.41
CA ASP A 48 45.44 6.89 4.27
C ASP A 48 45.60 8.38 3.93
N MET A 49 45.16 9.24 4.85
CA MET A 49 45.81 10.43 5.48
C MET A 49 44.76 10.97 6.49
N GLY A 50 45.00 11.40 7.72
CA GLY A 50 46.18 11.78 8.48
C GLY A 50 45.72 12.85 9.50
N GLU A 51 46.24 12.77 10.73
CA GLU A 51 46.58 13.90 11.60
C GLU A 51 45.50 14.76 12.31
N GLY A 52 45.51 14.68 13.65
CA GLY A 52 45.74 15.85 14.51
C GLY A 52 44.53 16.60 15.08
N GLY A 53 44.41 16.65 16.40
CA GLY A 53 43.61 17.70 17.06
C GLY A 53 43.11 17.39 18.48
N ALA A 54 44.01 17.38 19.46
CA ALA A 54 43.64 17.54 20.87
C ALA A 54 43.23 19.01 21.13
N GLY A 55 42.04 19.23 21.69
CA GLY A 55 41.56 20.56 22.07
C GLY A 55 40.48 20.44 23.15
N GLY A 56 40.85 20.72 24.39
CA GLY A 56 39.97 20.64 25.54
C GLY A 56 38.87 21.70 25.54
N GLY A 57 37.70 21.30 26.03
CA GLY A 57 36.56 22.19 26.29
C GLY A 57 35.75 21.65 27.46
N ARG A 58 36.22 21.91 28.68
CA ARG A 58 35.38 21.87 29.90
C ARG A 58 34.35 22.99 29.76
N GLY A 59 33.14 22.64 29.32
CA GLY A 59 31.96 23.51 29.36
C GLY A 59 30.82 22.69 29.92
N GLY A 60 30.31 23.09 31.09
CA GLY A 60 29.38 22.33 31.90
C GLY A 60 28.21 21.77 31.10
N SER A 61 28.02 20.46 31.23
CA SER A 61 26.75 19.79 30.98
C SER A 61 25.73 20.47 31.88
N MET A 62 25.07 21.50 31.35
CA MET A 62 23.87 22.03 31.92
C MET A 62 22.89 20.85 31.84
N ASP A 63 22.61 20.24 32.99
CA ASP A 63 21.55 19.27 33.19
C ASP A 63 20.24 19.92 32.73
N LEU A 64 19.99 19.89 31.42
CA LEU A 64 18.68 20.04 30.85
C LEU A 64 17.89 18.90 31.48
N PRO A 65 16.87 19.18 32.31
CA PRO A 65 16.03 18.13 32.82
C PRO A 65 15.40 17.50 31.58
N SER A 66 15.78 16.25 31.29
CA SER A 66 15.12 15.41 30.31
C SER A 66 13.71 15.12 30.82
N VAL A 67 12.83 16.11 30.71
CA VAL A 67 11.38 15.95 30.83
C VAL A 67 10.86 15.68 29.43
N GLY A 68 11.37 14.62 28.81
CA GLY A 68 10.86 14.09 27.57
C GLY A 68 10.06 12.85 27.90
N ALA A 69 8.78 13.00 28.29
CA ALA A 69 7.85 11.90 28.09
C ALA A 69 7.92 11.57 26.59
N GLY A 70 8.50 10.41 26.25
CA GLY A 70 8.54 9.92 24.87
C GLY A 70 7.14 9.99 24.26
N ARG A 71 7.06 10.31 22.97
CA ARG A 71 5.75 10.45 22.31
C ARG A 71 5.02 9.10 22.41
N PRO A 72 3.71 9.10 22.72
CA PRO A 72 3.01 7.84 22.95
C PRO A 72 3.02 6.99 21.67
N SER A 73 3.29 5.70 21.83
CA SER A 73 3.23 4.75 20.73
C SER A 73 1.82 4.68 20.14
N ARG A 74 1.68 4.27 18.87
CA ARG A 74 0.35 4.13 18.24
C ARG A 74 -0.58 3.22 19.03
N LEU A 75 -0.08 2.11 19.58
CA LEU A 75 -0.89 1.23 20.43
C LEU A 75 -1.37 1.95 21.71
N ASP A 76 -0.55 2.81 22.30
CA ASP A 76 -0.94 3.58 23.48
C ASP A 76 -1.98 4.65 23.12
N GLN A 77 -1.83 5.32 21.97
CA GLN A 77 -2.84 6.25 21.46
C GLN A 77 -4.19 5.54 21.22
N LEU A 78 -4.19 4.36 20.60
CA LEU A 78 -5.41 3.55 20.39
C LEU A 78 -6.00 3.10 21.72
N THR A 79 -5.17 2.65 22.65
CA THR A 79 -5.58 2.21 23.99
C THR A 79 -6.28 3.35 24.74
N GLN A 80 -5.69 4.54 24.73
CA GLN A 80 -6.25 5.72 25.38
C GLN A 80 -7.54 6.19 24.71
N THR A 81 -7.56 6.25 23.38
CA THR A 81 -8.71 6.76 22.61
C THR A 81 -9.93 5.84 22.73
N LEU A 82 -9.71 4.53 22.60
CA LEU A 82 -10.79 3.54 22.68
C LEU A 82 -11.06 3.07 24.11
N LYS A 83 -10.28 3.53 25.09
CA LYS A 83 -10.33 3.08 26.50
C LYS A 83 -10.29 1.56 26.59
N LEU A 84 -9.32 0.95 25.89
CA LEU A 84 -9.20 -0.51 25.83
C LEU A 84 -8.83 -1.08 27.19
N ASN A 85 -9.47 -2.18 27.57
CA ASN A 85 -9.00 -2.99 28.69
C ASN A 85 -7.78 -3.83 28.29
N LYS A 86 -7.20 -4.57 29.25
CA LYS A 86 -5.98 -5.36 29.04
C LYS A 86 -6.11 -6.40 27.93
N ASP A 87 -7.27 -7.04 27.81
CA ASP A 87 -7.48 -8.12 26.84
C ASP A 87 -7.78 -7.55 25.46
N GLN A 88 -8.60 -6.51 25.37
CA GLN A 88 -8.81 -5.77 24.12
C GLN A 88 -7.51 -5.16 23.58
N LYS A 89 -6.62 -4.63 24.45
CA LYS A 89 -5.30 -4.12 24.03
C LYS A 89 -4.47 -5.21 23.35
N LYS A 90 -4.48 -6.44 23.88
CA LYS A 90 -3.76 -7.58 23.28
C LYS A 90 -4.38 -7.98 21.94
N GLU A 91 -5.71 -8.02 21.86
CA GLU A 91 -6.43 -8.37 20.64
C GLU A 91 -6.17 -7.34 19.54
N VAL A 92 -6.28 -6.05 19.84
CA VAL A 92 -5.95 -4.96 18.92
C VAL A 92 -4.51 -5.07 18.44
N LYS A 93 -3.56 -5.34 19.33
CA LYS A 93 -2.16 -5.56 18.94
C LYS A 93 -2.03 -6.73 17.97
N SER A 94 -2.71 -7.86 18.23
CA SER A 94 -2.67 -9.03 17.34
C SER A 94 -3.24 -8.72 15.95
N ILE A 95 -4.38 -8.03 15.89
CA ILE A 95 -5.01 -7.60 14.63
C ILE A 95 -4.05 -6.73 13.81
N LEU A 96 -3.37 -5.79 14.47
CA LEU A 96 -2.43 -4.87 13.81
C LEU A 96 -1.14 -5.58 13.39
N ASP A 97 -0.64 -6.54 14.18
CA ASP A 97 0.51 -7.37 13.83
C ASP A 97 0.20 -8.26 12.60
N GLU A 98 -1.01 -8.81 12.50
CA GLU A 98 -1.46 -9.56 11.33
C GLU A 98 -1.57 -8.67 10.09
N ALA A 99 -2.25 -7.53 10.22
CA ALA A 99 -2.40 -6.57 9.12
C ALA A 99 -1.04 -6.03 8.65
N GLN A 100 -0.08 -5.83 9.55
CA GLN A 100 1.29 -5.44 9.18
C GLN A 100 2.00 -6.51 8.33
N LYS A 101 1.77 -7.80 8.59
CA LYS A 101 2.32 -8.89 7.78
C LYS A 101 1.71 -8.88 6.38
N GLU A 102 0.39 -8.67 6.28
CA GLU A 102 -0.32 -8.56 5.00
C GLU A 102 0.13 -7.31 4.21
N ALA A 103 0.34 -6.18 4.89
CA ALA A 103 0.74 -4.91 4.28
C ALA A 103 2.20 -4.90 3.78
N THR A 104 3.07 -5.74 4.36
CA THR A 104 4.50 -5.75 4.06
C THR A 104 4.81 -5.95 2.56
N PRO A 105 4.32 -7.00 1.88
CA PRO A 105 4.57 -7.16 0.45
C PRO A 105 3.96 -6.05 -0.40
N VAL A 106 2.80 -5.50 -0.01
CA VAL A 106 2.15 -4.38 -0.73
C VAL A 106 3.04 -3.14 -0.65
N ARG A 107 3.53 -2.78 0.53
CA ARG A 107 4.45 -1.65 0.74
C ARG A 107 5.73 -1.79 -0.10
N GLU A 108 6.30 -2.99 -0.16
CA GLU A 108 7.48 -3.27 -0.98
C GLU A 108 7.21 -3.13 -2.47
N GLN A 109 6.03 -3.56 -2.94
CA GLN A 109 5.60 -3.38 -4.33
C GLN A 109 5.35 -1.91 -4.66
N MET A 110 4.75 -1.14 -3.76
CA MET A 110 4.53 0.31 -3.95
C MET A 110 5.87 1.06 -4.08
N ALA A 111 6.87 0.73 -3.25
CA ALA A 111 8.20 1.32 -3.38
C ALA A 111 8.84 1.04 -4.76
N LYS A 112 8.69 -0.19 -5.27
CA LYS A 112 9.17 -0.57 -6.61
C LYS A 112 8.38 0.09 -7.72
N SER A 113 7.06 0.19 -7.58
CA SER A 113 6.18 0.81 -8.59
C SER A 113 6.48 2.30 -8.74
N ARG A 114 6.66 3.03 -7.62
CA ARG A 114 7.07 4.44 -7.64
C ARG A 114 8.42 4.66 -8.31
N ALA A 115 9.40 3.79 -8.04
CA ALA A 115 10.69 3.84 -8.73
C ALA A 115 10.54 3.61 -10.24
N ALA A 116 9.76 2.59 -10.64
CA ALA A 116 9.51 2.29 -12.06
C ALA A 116 8.79 3.43 -12.79
N ILE A 117 7.84 4.12 -12.13
CA ILE A 117 7.21 5.33 -12.67
C ILE A 117 8.24 6.43 -12.88
N GLY A 118 9.11 6.68 -11.88
CA GLY A 118 10.19 7.65 -11.98
C GLY A 118 11.15 7.35 -13.14
N ASP A 119 11.57 6.10 -13.27
CA ASP A 119 12.45 5.65 -14.35
C ASP A 119 11.79 5.80 -15.72
N ALA A 120 10.48 5.50 -15.84
CA ALA A 120 9.73 5.66 -17.08
C ALA A 120 9.62 7.13 -17.51
N ILE A 121 9.36 8.03 -16.55
CA ILE A 121 9.33 9.48 -16.78
C ILE A 121 10.71 9.97 -17.23
N GLN A 122 11.77 9.62 -16.50
CA GLN A 122 13.14 10.03 -16.84
C GLN A 122 13.60 9.45 -18.18
N GLY A 123 13.18 8.24 -18.51
CA GLY A 123 13.47 7.56 -19.77
C GLY A 123 12.67 8.07 -20.96
N GLY A 124 11.79 9.06 -20.79
CA GLY A 124 10.98 9.61 -21.88
C GLY A 124 9.98 8.60 -22.47
N LYS A 125 9.48 7.68 -21.66
CA LYS A 125 8.45 6.72 -22.07
C LYS A 125 7.16 7.43 -22.50
N SER A 126 6.36 6.74 -23.30
CA SER A 126 5.08 7.28 -23.74
C SER A 126 4.13 7.50 -22.55
N GLN A 127 3.20 8.45 -22.70
CA GLN A 127 2.19 8.70 -21.66
C GLN A 127 1.32 7.46 -21.40
N ASP A 128 1.08 6.62 -22.41
CA ASP A 128 0.32 5.38 -22.25
C ASP A 128 1.06 4.36 -21.38
N GLU A 129 2.37 4.19 -21.56
CA GLU A 129 3.19 3.33 -20.68
C GLU A 129 3.21 3.87 -19.25
N ILE A 130 3.33 5.20 -19.06
CA ILE A 130 3.30 5.83 -17.74
C ILE A 130 1.92 5.62 -17.08
N ASN A 131 0.83 5.78 -17.83
CA ASN A 131 -0.54 5.59 -17.32
C ASN A 131 -0.79 4.14 -16.87
N GLN A 132 -0.21 3.16 -17.56
CA GLN A 132 -0.28 1.75 -17.14
C GLN A 132 0.44 1.53 -15.79
N LEU A 133 1.63 2.11 -15.61
CA LEU A 133 2.36 2.03 -14.35
C LEU A 133 1.61 2.73 -13.20
N VAL A 134 1.06 3.91 -13.44
CA VAL A 134 0.23 4.66 -12.47
C VAL A 134 -1.02 3.87 -12.09
N SER A 135 -1.67 3.21 -13.05
CA SER A 135 -2.84 2.36 -12.77
C SER A 135 -2.49 1.17 -11.87
N SER A 136 -1.29 0.61 -12.04
CA SER A 136 -0.76 -0.45 -11.17
C SER A 136 -0.50 0.06 -9.75
N GLU A 137 0.13 1.24 -9.60
CA GLU A 137 0.34 1.88 -8.29
C GLU A 137 -0.99 2.17 -7.58
N ALA A 138 -1.99 2.69 -8.28
CA ALA A 138 -3.32 2.96 -7.72
C ALA A 138 -4.02 1.68 -7.21
N ALA A 139 -3.80 0.54 -7.88
CA ALA A 139 -4.30 -0.75 -7.42
C ALA A 139 -3.59 -1.21 -6.14
N LEU A 140 -2.30 -0.92 -5.97
CA LEU A 140 -1.55 -1.20 -4.74
C LEU A 140 -2.00 -0.30 -3.58
N GLU A 141 -2.21 0.99 -3.83
CA GLU A 141 -2.77 1.91 -2.82
C GLU A 141 -4.15 1.46 -2.34
N SER A 142 -5.00 1.00 -3.27
CA SER A 142 -6.32 0.45 -2.93
C SER A 142 -6.22 -0.82 -2.08
N GLN A 143 -5.24 -1.70 -2.36
CA GLN A 143 -4.98 -2.88 -1.54
C GLN A 143 -4.52 -2.51 -0.14
N MET A 144 -3.61 -1.53 0.00
CA MET A 144 -3.16 -1.05 1.30
C MET A 144 -4.32 -0.47 2.11
N ALA A 145 -5.16 0.35 1.50
CA ALA A 145 -6.37 0.89 2.14
C ALA A 145 -7.33 -0.24 2.57
N GLY A 146 -7.47 -1.29 1.77
CA GLY A 146 -8.25 -2.48 2.13
C GLY A 146 -7.73 -3.17 3.39
N ILE A 147 -6.42 -3.29 3.56
CA ILE A 147 -5.78 -3.87 4.75
C ILE A 147 -6.04 -2.98 5.98
N GLU A 148 -5.83 -1.67 5.85
CA GLU A 148 -6.06 -0.70 6.92
C GLU A 148 -7.51 -0.71 7.41
N LEU A 149 -8.47 -0.64 6.47
CA LEU A 149 -9.89 -0.64 6.78
C LEU A 149 -10.38 -2.01 7.28
N GLY A 150 -9.79 -3.10 6.78
CA GLY A 150 -10.06 -4.45 7.26
C GLY A 150 -9.62 -4.63 8.72
N ALA A 151 -8.42 -4.14 9.08
CA ALA A 151 -7.94 -4.13 10.45
C ALA A 151 -8.86 -3.30 11.36
N PHE A 152 -9.26 -2.11 10.91
CA PHE A 152 -10.19 -1.27 11.64
C PHE A 152 -11.54 -1.94 11.90
N ALA A 153 -12.10 -2.61 10.89
CA ALA A 153 -13.37 -3.34 11.03
C ALA A 153 -13.26 -4.47 12.07
N LYS A 154 -12.14 -5.21 12.09
CA LYS A 154 -11.86 -6.23 13.11
C LYS A 154 -11.78 -5.61 14.51
N ILE A 155 -11.08 -4.48 14.66
CA ILE A 155 -10.98 -3.75 15.93
C ILE A 155 -12.38 -3.32 16.39
N PHE A 156 -13.16 -2.66 15.53
CA PHE A 156 -14.52 -2.20 15.84
C PHE A 156 -15.42 -3.31 16.39
N LYS A 157 -15.35 -4.50 15.79
CA LYS A 157 -16.12 -5.68 16.20
C LYS A 157 -15.77 -6.17 17.62
N GLY A 158 -14.54 -5.94 18.08
CA GLY A 158 -14.07 -6.30 19.42
C GLY A 158 -14.34 -5.26 20.51
N LEU A 159 -14.95 -4.13 20.15
CA LEU A 159 -15.26 -3.03 21.08
C LEU A 159 -16.66 -3.16 21.68
N ASP A 160 -16.79 -2.70 22.92
CA ASP A 160 -18.08 -2.49 23.57
C ASP A 160 -18.81 -1.29 22.95
N LYS A 161 -20.14 -1.23 23.10
CA LYS A 161 -20.96 -0.16 22.52
C LYS A 161 -20.48 1.25 22.89
N ASP A 162 -20.09 1.45 24.15
CA ASP A 162 -19.63 2.76 24.63
C ASP A 162 -18.27 3.16 24.04
N GLN A 163 -17.43 2.19 23.68
CA GLN A 163 -16.13 2.43 23.04
C GLN A 163 -16.28 2.73 21.54
N GLN A 164 -17.30 2.14 20.89
CA GLN A 164 -17.58 2.36 19.47
C GLN A 164 -17.82 3.84 19.12
N ALA A 165 -18.32 4.64 20.06
CA ALA A 165 -18.48 6.09 19.88
C ALA A 165 -17.15 6.82 19.59
N ASN A 166 -16.01 6.28 20.05
CA ASN A 166 -14.68 6.89 19.86
C ASN A 166 -13.97 6.45 18.57
N THR A 167 -14.60 5.56 17.79
CA THR A 167 -13.98 4.95 16.60
C THR A 167 -13.80 5.92 15.45
N ARG A 168 -14.57 7.03 15.40
CA ARG A 168 -14.36 8.11 14.42
C ARG A 168 -12.95 8.69 14.50
N SER A 169 -12.41 8.88 15.72
CA SER A 169 -11.04 9.38 15.92
C SER A 169 -10.00 8.35 15.47
N VAL A 170 -10.26 7.07 15.75
CA VAL A 170 -9.37 5.96 15.33
C VAL A 170 -9.35 5.76 13.82
N PHE A 171 -10.48 5.93 13.13
CA PHE A 171 -10.54 5.80 11.68
C PHE A 171 -9.49 6.66 10.97
N GLN A 172 -9.26 7.88 11.45
CA GLN A 172 -8.23 8.77 10.89
C GLN A 172 -6.80 8.26 11.15
N MET A 173 -6.57 7.62 12.31
CA MET A 173 -5.26 7.04 12.66
C MET A 173 -4.92 5.79 11.83
N MET A 174 -5.93 5.12 11.25
CA MET A 174 -5.71 3.91 10.45
C MET A 174 -5.03 4.20 9.12
N LYS A 175 -5.27 5.39 8.55
CA LYS A 175 -4.68 5.79 7.27
C LYS A 175 -3.15 5.84 7.38
N GLY A 176 -2.47 5.08 6.54
CA GLY A 176 -1.01 5.01 6.53
C GLY A 176 -0.40 4.31 7.74
N MET A 177 -1.21 3.59 8.54
CA MET A 177 -0.73 2.88 9.73
C MET A 177 0.37 1.86 9.36
N PHE A 178 0.32 1.29 8.17
CA PHE A 178 1.28 0.26 7.73
C PHE A 178 2.31 0.76 6.71
N ASN A 179 2.45 2.08 6.53
CA ASN A 179 3.47 2.68 5.66
C ASN A 179 4.89 2.40 6.14
N GLY A 180 5.09 2.28 7.45
CA GLY A 180 6.36 1.92 8.07
C GLY A 180 6.61 0.41 8.09
N LYS A 181 7.84 0.02 8.48
CA LYS A 181 8.18 -1.40 8.76
C LYS A 181 7.57 -1.88 10.08
N ASN A 182 7.27 -0.95 10.97
CA ASN A 182 6.65 -1.20 12.27
C ASN A 182 5.47 -0.23 12.39
N TRP A 183 4.28 -0.75 12.68
CA TRP A 183 3.08 0.06 12.87
C TRP A 183 3.08 0.77 14.22
N ASN A 184 3.80 0.26 15.21
CA ASN A 184 3.84 0.76 16.58
C ASN A 184 5.08 1.63 16.83
N THR A 185 5.16 2.76 16.14
CA THR A 185 6.21 3.77 16.33
C THR A 185 5.72 4.92 17.21
N GLU A 186 6.67 5.61 17.84
CA GLU A 186 6.46 6.95 18.39
C GLU A 186 6.48 7.91 17.19
N GLU A 187 5.34 8.51 16.82
CA GLU A 187 5.24 9.44 15.68
C GLU A 187 5.85 10.81 15.98
#